data_AF-A0A2P4QDI2-F1
#
_entry.id   AF-A0A2P4QDI2-F1
#
_cell.length_a   1.000
_cell.length_b   1.000
_cell.length_c   1.000
_cell.angle_alpha   90.00
_cell.angle_beta   90.00
_cell.angle_gamma   90.00
#
_symmetry.space_group_name_H-M   'P 1'
#
loop_
_entity.id
_entity.type
_entity.pdbx_description
1 polymer ?
#
loop_
_entity_poly.entity_id
_entity_poly.type
_entity_poly.pdbx_seq_one_letter_code
_entity_poly.pdbx_strand_id
1 'polypeptide(L)'
;MKDFKKDINDFKKDMKDFKEDVKDVKKTVTVIETKMNAVETRMSLQESKLKNLPLMTVKEIPGEFLVDNGILYCNFCDHSIDWMRKSTVDDHLNIITHKNKKRLFENKKHWQQQTIDTTLSSSESKKAIIHDLIEAFTITDIPLEKVNFLLVFFKT
;
A
#
# COMPACT_ATOMS: atom_id res chain seq x y z
N MET A 1 -11.80 11.72 -85.45
CA MET A 1 -10.41 11.36 -85.10
C MET A 1 -9.71 12.40 -84.20
N LYS A 2 -9.92 13.71 -84.40
CA LYS A 2 -9.29 14.76 -83.56
C LYS A 2 -9.78 14.71 -82.11
N ASP A 3 -11.07 14.44 -81.88
CA ASP A 3 -11.67 14.41 -80.53
C ASP A 3 -11.12 13.26 -79.68
N PHE A 4 -11.01 12.06 -80.25
CA PHE A 4 -10.44 10.89 -79.56
C PHE A 4 -8.98 11.09 -79.11
N LYS A 5 -8.18 11.85 -79.88
CA LYS A 5 -6.79 12.17 -79.53
C LYS A 5 -6.71 13.15 -78.36
N LYS A 6 -7.71 14.04 -78.22
CA LYS A 6 -7.85 14.94 -77.08
C LYS A 6 -8.22 14.15 -75.82
N ASP A 7 -9.21 13.26 -75.90
CA ASP A 7 -9.65 12.42 -74.78
C ASP A 7 -8.50 11.56 -74.21
N ILE A 8 -7.66 10.98 -75.08
CA ILE A 8 -6.46 10.24 -74.66
C ILE A 8 -5.47 11.13 -73.89
N ASN A 9 -5.31 12.38 -74.31
CA ASN A 9 -4.39 13.30 -73.65
C ASN A 9 -4.93 13.78 -72.31
N ASP A 10 -6.24 14.05 -72.22
CA ASP A 10 -6.91 14.43 -70.98
C ASP A 10 -6.82 13.27 -69.96
N PHE A 11 -7.10 12.04 -70.38
CA PHE A 11 -6.94 10.85 -69.52
C PHE A 11 -5.49 10.67 -69.00
N LYS A 12 -4.48 10.91 -69.86
CA LYS A 12 -3.08 10.85 -69.44
C LYS A 12 -2.73 11.92 -68.40
N LYS A 13 -3.35 13.09 -68.49
CA LYS A 13 -3.19 14.17 -67.51
C LYS A 13 -3.81 13.77 -66.18
N ASP A 14 -5.05 13.30 -66.19
CA ASP A 14 -5.77 12.87 -64.98
C ASP A 14 -5.03 11.72 -64.27
N MET A 15 -4.49 10.75 -65.03
CA MET A 15 -3.69 9.66 -64.46
C MET A 15 -2.38 10.16 -63.82
N LYS A 16 -1.80 11.24 -64.33
CA LYS A 16 -0.61 11.87 -63.75
C LYS A 16 -0.95 12.60 -62.46
N ASP A 17 -2.05 13.34 -62.44
CA ASP A 17 -2.51 14.10 -61.28
C ASP A 17 -2.90 13.12 -60.15
N PHE A 18 -3.66 12.07 -60.46
CA PHE A 18 -3.99 11.00 -59.51
C PHE A 18 -2.74 10.32 -58.91
N LYS A 19 -1.69 10.12 -59.71
CA LYS A 19 -0.44 9.52 -59.22
C LYS A 19 0.26 10.41 -58.20
N GLU A 20 0.19 11.73 -58.34
CA GLU A 20 0.76 12.65 -57.36
C GLU A 20 -0.09 12.68 -56.09
N ASP A 21 -1.42 12.69 -56.20
CA ASP A 21 -2.32 12.60 -55.03
C ASP A 21 -2.06 11.32 -54.21
N VAL A 22 -1.93 10.17 -54.88
CA VAL A 22 -1.62 8.88 -54.21
C VAL A 22 -0.28 8.95 -53.47
N LYS A 23 0.71 9.66 -54.02
CA LYS A 23 2.02 9.82 -53.40
C LYS A 23 1.94 10.71 -52.17
N ASP A 24 1.13 11.76 -52.20
CA ASP A 24 0.91 12.61 -51.03
C ASP A 24 0.11 11.90 -49.94
N VAL A 25 -0.92 11.13 -50.30
CA VAL A 25 -1.63 10.23 -49.36
C VAL A 25 -0.66 9.23 -48.74
N LYS A 26 0.27 8.65 -49.51
CA LYS A 26 1.27 7.73 -48.97
C LYS A 26 2.15 8.41 -47.92
N LYS A 27 2.58 9.66 -48.16
CA LYS A 27 3.35 10.43 -47.17
C LYS A 27 2.53 10.66 -45.90
N THR A 28 1.28 11.10 -46.02
CA THR A 28 0.44 11.37 -44.83
C THR A 28 0.20 10.11 -44.01
N VAL A 29 -0.03 8.97 -44.67
CA VAL A 29 -0.17 7.66 -44.00
C VAL A 29 1.09 7.29 -43.20
N THR A 30 2.28 7.45 -43.77
CA THR A 30 3.53 7.15 -43.03
C THR A 30 3.74 8.04 -41.80
N VAL A 31 3.33 9.31 -41.87
CA VAL A 31 3.38 10.23 -40.72
C VAL A 31 2.39 9.81 -39.65
N ILE A 32 1.17 9.39 -40.05
CA ILE A 32 0.15 8.90 -39.12
C ILE A 32 0.65 7.65 -38.39
N GLU A 33 1.22 6.69 -39.12
CA GLU A 33 1.79 5.46 -38.56
C GLU A 33 2.84 5.78 -37.49
N THR A 34 3.77 6.69 -37.80
CA THR A 34 4.81 7.12 -36.85
C THR A 34 4.21 7.75 -35.59
N LYS A 35 3.20 8.62 -35.74
CA LYS A 35 2.53 9.25 -34.60
C LYS A 35 1.76 8.24 -33.77
N MET A 36 1.12 7.26 -34.41
CA MET A 36 0.36 6.22 -33.73
C MET A 36 1.27 5.35 -32.86
N ASN A 37 2.42 4.93 -33.38
CA ASN A 37 3.43 4.19 -32.61
C ASN A 37 3.95 5.01 -31.41
N ALA A 38 4.15 6.33 -31.59
CA ALA A 38 4.54 7.21 -30.49
C ALA A 38 3.44 7.36 -29.43
N VAL A 39 2.16 7.41 -29.83
CA VAL A 39 1.01 7.44 -28.91
C VAL A 39 0.93 6.15 -28.11
N GLU A 40 1.06 4.99 -28.77
CA GLU A 40 1.07 3.68 -28.12
C GLU A 40 2.18 3.58 -27.07
N THR A 41 3.38 4.06 -27.40
CA THR A 41 4.51 4.11 -26.46
C THR A 41 4.20 4.99 -25.24
N ARG A 42 3.55 6.15 -25.44
CA ARG A 42 3.16 7.06 -24.34
C ARG A 42 2.09 6.45 -23.46
N MET A 43 1.11 5.76 -24.04
CA MET A 43 0.07 5.05 -23.29
C MET A 43 0.68 3.97 -22.39
N SER A 44 1.58 3.15 -22.93
CA SER A 44 2.30 2.14 -22.15
C SER A 44 3.10 2.75 -20.98
N LEU A 45 3.80 3.87 -21.24
CA LEU A 45 4.53 4.59 -20.19
C LEU A 45 3.58 5.16 -19.12
N GLN A 46 2.39 5.66 -19.49
CA GLN A 46 1.43 6.17 -18.53
C GLN A 46 0.82 5.06 -17.66
N GLU A 47 0.52 3.89 -18.25
CA GLU A 47 0.04 2.72 -17.51
C GLU A 47 1.08 2.24 -16.48
N SER A 48 2.35 2.14 -16.88
CA SER A 48 3.42 1.76 -15.95
C SER A 48 3.58 2.77 -14.80
N LYS A 49 3.44 4.08 -15.06
CA LYS A 49 3.45 5.11 -14.01
C LYS A 49 2.28 4.96 -13.04
N LEU A 50 1.07 4.71 -13.54
CA LEU A 50 -0.12 4.49 -12.71
C LEU A 50 0.04 3.28 -11.78
N LYS A 51 0.64 2.19 -12.25
CA LYS A 51 0.91 1.00 -11.41
C LYS A 51 1.90 1.27 -10.27
N ASN A 52 2.84 2.20 -10.45
CA ASN A 52 3.91 2.48 -9.49
C ASN A 52 3.62 3.66 -8.53
N LEU A 53 2.58 4.45 -8.81
CA LEU A 53 2.26 5.63 -8.01
C LEU A 53 1.78 5.32 -6.56
N PRO A 54 0.97 4.28 -6.26
CA PRO A 54 0.62 3.95 -4.87
C PRO A 54 1.85 3.50 -4.05
N LEU A 55 2.85 2.88 -4.71
CA LEU A 55 4.14 2.56 -4.09
C LEU A 55 4.93 3.80 -3.66
N MET A 56 4.80 4.93 -4.37
CA MET A 56 5.42 6.19 -3.95
C MET A 56 4.76 6.73 -2.68
N THR A 57 3.43 6.66 -2.57
CA THR A 57 2.70 7.08 -1.37
C THR A 57 3.12 6.27 -0.13
N VAL A 58 3.34 4.96 -0.26
CA VAL A 58 3.84 4.13 0.85
C VAL A 58 5.26 4.51 1.27
N LYS A 59 6.13 4.89 0.34
CA LYS A 59 7.47 5.37 0.66
C LYS A 59 7.44 6.70 1.41
N GLU A 60 6.50 7.58 1.10
CA GLU A 60 6.34 8.86 1.80
C GLU A 60 5.76 8.69 3.21
N ILE A 61 4.91 7.67 3.43
CA ILE A 61 4.23 7.43 4.70
C ILE A 61 4.42 5.97 5.14
N PRO A 62 5.62 5.60 5.62
CA PRO A 62 5.95 4.23 5.96
C PRO A 62 5.08 3.71 7.12
N GLY A 63 4.50 2.52 6.94
CA GLY A 63 3.77 1.80 7.99
C GLY A 63 2.26 2.06 8.07
N GLU A 64 1.73 3.04 7.34
CA GLU A 64 0.29 3.35 7.33
C GLU A 64 -0.51 2.50 6.32
N PHE A 65 0.13 2.10 5.22
CA PHE A 65 -0.53 1.48 4.08
C PHE A 65 0.16 0.22 3.59
N LEU A 66 -0.61 -0.62 2.90
CA LEU A 66 -0.20 -1.81 2.17
C LEU A 66 -0.59 -1.63 0.69
N VAL A 67 0.30 -1.96 -0.24
CA VAL A 67 -0.05 -2.00 -1.68
C VAL A 67 -0.19 -3.44 -2.11
N ASP A 68 -1.36 -3.80 -2.63
CA ASP A 68 -1.60 -5.09 -3.27
C ASP A 68 -2.24 -4.86 -4.64
N ASN A 69 -1.63 -5.42 -5.69
CA ASN A 69 -2.08 -5.30 -7.08
C ASN A 69 -2.41 -3.86 -7.56
N GLY A 70 -1.69 -2.86 -7.05
CA GLY A 70 -1.92 -1.44 -7.39
C GLY A 70 -3.07 -0.77 -6.62
N ILE A 71 -3.65 -1.46 -5.65
CA ILE A 71 -4.64 -0.93 -4.70
C ILE A 71 -3.92 -0.58 -3.40
N LEU A 72 -4.18 0.62 -2.88
CA LEU A 72 -3.63 1.08 -1.60
C LEU A 72 -4.63 0.75 -0.48
N TYR A 73 -4.24 -0.08 0.48
CA TYR A 73 -5.03 -0.45 1.64
C TYR A 73 -4.50 0.23 2.90
N CYS A 74 -5.37 0.67 3.80
CA CYS A 74 -4.97 1.14 5.12
C CYS A 74 -4.77 -0.03 6.08
N ASN A 75 -3.63 -0.07 6.77
CA ASN A 75 -3.28 -1.12 7.74
C ASN A 75 -4.21 -1.15 8.97
N PHE A 76 -4.91 -0.05 9.25
CA PHE A 76 -5.72 0.10 10.47
C PHE A 76 -7.22 0.10 10.19
N CYS A 77 -7.62 0.55 9.00
CA CYS A 77 -9.03 0.79 8.68
C CYS A 77 -9.70 -0.35 7.92
N ASP A 78 -8.92 -1.30 7.39
CA ASP A 78 -9.38 -2.49 6.68
C ASP A 78 -10.21 -2.17 5.42
N HIS A 79 -9.85 -1.09 4.72
CA HIS A 79 -10.43 -0.74 3.43
C HIS A 79 -9.40 -0.10 2.50
N SER A 80 -9.68 -0.16 1.20
CA SER A 80 -8.89 0.51 0.18
C SER A 80 -9.08 2.03 0.23
N ILE A 81 -8.03 2.76 -0.13
CA ILE A 81 -7.97 4.22 -0.23
C ILE A 81 -7.67 4.59 -1.67
N ASP A 82 -8.43 5.55 -2.21
CA ASP A 82 -8.09 6.16 -3.48
C ASP A 82 -6.83 7.02 -3.29
N TRP A 83 -5.75 6.58 -3.91
CA TRP A 83 -4.44 7.21 -3.84
C TRP A 83 -4.22 8.22 -4.97
N MET A 84 -5.14 8.35 -5.95
CA MET A 84 -4.98 9.26 -7.08
C MET A 84 -4.85 10.73 -6.65
N ARG A 85 -5.45 11.08 -5.52
CA ARG A 85 -5.36 12.43 -4.94
C ARG A 85 -4.72 12.36 -3.57
N LYS A 86 -3.63 13.10 -3.40
CA LYS A 86 -2.95 13.25 -2.11
C LYS A 86 -3.91 13.70 -1.00
N SER A 87 -4.85 14.61 -1.31
CA SER A 87 -5.87 15.07 -0.35
C SER A 87 -6.71 13.93 0.19
N THR A 88 -7.07 12.93 -0.63
CA THR A 88 -7.87 11.78 -0.17
C THR A 88 -7.11 10.92 0.84
N VAL A 89 -5.80 10.76 0.63
CA VAL A 89 -4.91 10.06 1.57
C VAL A 89 -4.75 10.87 2.86
N ASP A 90 -4.50 12.18 2.75
CA ASP A 90 -4.34 13.07 3.91
C ASP A 90 -5.63 13.17 4.74
N ASP A 91 -6.77 13.31 4.07
CA ASP A 91 -8.08 13.34 4.71
C ASP A 91 -8.32 12.03 5.47
N HIS A 92 -8.03 10.88 4.84
CA HIS A 92 -8.14 9.58 5.51
C HIS A 92 -7.34 9.51 6.82
N LEU A 93 -6.06 9.90 6.79
CA LEU A 93 -5.17 9.88 7.96
C LEU A 93 -5.64 10.86 9.06
N ASN A 94 -6.27 11.96 8.66
CA ASN A 94 -6.73 12.99 9.58
C ASN A 94 -8.08 12.68 10.24
N ILE A 95 -8.88 11.78 9.67
CA ILE A 95 -10.17 11.36 10.22
C ILE A 95 -9.98 10.73 11.61
N ILE A 96 -10.87 11.10 12.53
CA ILE A 96 -10.88 10.63 13.93
C ILE A 96 -10.96 9.10 14.02
N THR A 97 -11.75 8.46 13.13
CA THR A 97 -11.90 6.99 13.10
C THR A 97 -10.57 6.29 12.80
N HIS A 98 -9.78 6.78 11.82
CA HIS A 98 -8.44 6.26 11.54
C HIS A 98 -7.55 6.41 12.77
N LYS A 99 -7.46 7.62 13.35
CA LYS A 99 -6.63 7.89 14.54
C LYS A 99 -6.97 6.98 15.73
N ASN A 100 -8.26 6.75 15.96
CA ASN A 100 -8.72 5.84 17.01
C ASN A 100 -8.35 4.39 16.72
N LYS A 101 -8.56 3.90 15.50
CA LYS A 101 -8.21 2.52 15.08
C LYS A 101 -6.70 2.29 15.15
N LYS A 102 -5.89 3.25 14.70
CA LYS A 102 -4.43 3.22 14.80
C LYS A 102 -3.96 3.11 16.26
N ARG A 103 -4.46 3.98 17.15
CA ARG A 103 -4.14 3.93 18.59
C ARG A 103 -4.51 2.59 19.22
N LEU A 104 -5.67 2.02 18.86
CA LEU A 104 -6.07 0.70 19.35
C LEU A 104 -5.11 -0.40 18.89
N PHE A 105 -4.62 -0.34 17.66
CA PHE A 105 -3.66 -1.30 17.13
C PHE A 105 -2.29 -1.18 17.81
N GLU A 106 -1.78 0.04 18.01
CA GLU A 106 -0.52 0.29 18.71
C GLU A 106 -0.57 -0.18 20.17
N ASN A 107 -1.67 0.11 20.88
CA ASN A 107 -1.88 -0.35 22.26
C ASN A 107 -1.94 -1.88 22.37
N LYS A 108 -2.50 -2.57 21.37
CA LYS A 108 -2.52 -4.03 21.32
C LYS A 108 -1.11 -4.62 21.17
N LYS A 109 -0.24 -4.03 20.35
CA LYS A 109 1.16 -4.46 20.22
C LYS A 109 1.93 -4.34 21.54
N HIS A 110 1.70 -3.26 22.29
CA HIS A 110 2.28 -3.08 23.63
C HIS A 110 1.83 -4.16 24.62
N TRP A 111 0.55 -4.57 24.58
CA TRP A 111 0.04 -5.64 25.44
C TRP A 111 0.55 -7.04 25.06
N GLN A 112 0.89 -7.27 23.78
CA GLN A 112 1.35 -8.57 23.29
C GLN A 112 2.88 -8.77 23.38
N GLN A 113 3.67 -7.73 23.61
CA GLN A 113 5.11 -7.86 23.84
C GLN A 113 5.45 -7.48 25.29
N GLN A 114 5.49 -8.48 26.19
CA GLN A 114 6.12 -8.31 27.49
C GLN A 114 7.64 -8.31 27.32
N THR A 115 8.32 -7.27 27.80
CA THR A 115 9.79 -7.26 27.84
C THR A 115 10.29 -8.22 28.92
N ILE A 116 11.49 -8.77 28.75
CA ILE A 116 12.15 -9.65 29.72
C ILE A 116 12.20 -8.96 31.10
N ASP A 117 12.49 -7.66 31.13
CA ASP A 117 12.53 -6.86 32.36
C ASP A 117 11.18 -6.82 33.09
N THR A 118 10.06 -6.75 32.37
CA THR A 118 8.72 -6.76 32.98
C THR A 118 8.43 -8.12 33.63
N THR A 119 8.82 -9.22 32.96
CA THR A 119 8.68 -10.58 33.51
C THR A 119 9.60 -10.82 34.70
N LEU A 120 10.82 -10.26 34.65
CA LEU A 120 11.80 -10.36 35.72
C LEU A 120 11.39 -9.54 36.95
N SER A 121 10.89 -8.31 36.74
CA SER A 121 10.40 -7.42 37.80
C SER A 121 9.17 -8.01 38.52
N SER A 122 8.26 -8.65 37.77
CA SER A 122 7.14 -9.38 38.37
C SER A 122 7.63 -10.58 39.21
N SER A 123 8.67 -11.28 38.74
CA SER A 123 9.24 -12.43 39.45
C SER A 123 9.97 -12.01 40.74
N GLU A 124 10.75 -10.93 40.70
CA GLU A 124 11.42 -10.38 41.88
C GLU A 124 10.41 -9.85 42.91
N SER A 125 9.33 -9.22 42.45
CA SER A 125 8.25 -8.76 43.33
C SER A 125 7.52 -9.93 44.01
N LYS A 126 7.27 -11.03 43.30
CA LYS A 126 6.72 -12.27 43.90
C LYS A 126 7.67 -12.86 44.93
N LYS A 127 8.97 -12.87 44.65
CA LYS A 127 10.00 -13.39 45.56
C LYS A 127 10.08 -12.57 46.85
N ALA A 128 10.02 -11.25 46.77
CA ALA A 128 9.98 -10.36 47.94
C ALA A 128 8.77 -10.66 48.83
N ILE A 129 7.57 -10.75 48.25
CA ILE A 129 6.34 -11.07 49.00
C ILE A 129 6.43 -12.45 49.69
N ILE A 130 6.99 -13.45 49.01
CA ILE A 130 7.18 -14.78 49.59
C ILE A 130 8.16 -14.72 50.77
N HIS A 131 9.24 -13.94 50.67
CA HIS A 131 10.21 -13.77 51.74
C HIS A 131 9.58 -13.11 52.97
N ASP A 132 8.88 -11.98 52.77
CA ASP A 132 8.20 -11.24 53.83
C ASP A 132 7.15 -12.13 54.55
N LEU A 133 6.47 -12.98 53.80
CA LEU A 133 5.49 -13.92 54.35
C LEU A 133 6.15 -15.01 55.21
N ILE A 134 7.28 -15.58 54.75
CA ILE A 134 8.03 -16.57 55.52
C ILE A 134 8.57 -15.93 56.80
N GLU A 135 9.11 -14.71 56.72
CA GLU A 135 9.61 -13.97 57.89
C GLU A 135 8.51 -13.69 58.92
N ALA A 136 7.31 -13.30 58.48
CA ALA A 136 6.18 -13.10 59.39
C ALA A 136 5.80 -14.41 60.11
N PHE A 137 5.83 -15.55 59.41
CA PHE A 137 5.53 -16.85 60.01
C PHE A 137 6.61 -17.34 60.98
N THR A 138 7.89 -17.08 60.71
CA THR A 138 8.98 -17.44 61.63
C THR A 138 8.95 -16.58 62.89
N ILE A 139 8.66 -15.28 62.78
CA ILE A 139 8.52 -14.38 63.95
C ILE A 139 7.38 -14.82 64.87
N THR A 140 6.31 -15.36 64.30
CA THR A 140 5.10 -15.75 65.03
C THR A 140 5.08 -17.22 65.46
N ASP A 141 6.18 -17.96 65.23
CA ASP A 141 6.32 -19.40 65.48
C ASP A 141 5.18 -20.23 64.83
N ILE A 142 4.76 -19.81 63.63
CA ILE A 142 3.76 -20.51 62.83
C ILE A 142 4.47 -21.56 61.96
N PRO A 143 4.22 -22.86 62.17
CA PRO A 143 4.85 -23.91 61.37
C PRO A 143 4.42 -23.80 59.91
N LEU A 144 5.38 -23.85 58.98
CA LEU A 144 5.12 -23.70 57.54
C LEU A 144 4.21 -24.81 57.00
N GLU A 145 4.15 -25.97 57.64
CA GLU A 145 3.25 -27.06 57.26
C GLU A 145 1.76 -26.68 57.43
N LYS A 146 1.46 -25.72 58.32
CA LYS A 146 0.09 -25.22 58.53
C LYS A 146 -0.36 -24.22 57.48
N VAL A 147 0.55 -23.65 56.70
CA VAL A 147 0.23 -22.71 55.62
C VAL A 147 0.15 -23.39 54.25
N ASN A 148 0.24 -24.72 54.20
CA ASN A 148 0.02 -25.51 52.98
C ASN A 148 -1.34 -25.24 52.30
N PHE A 149 -2.37 -24.85 53.05
CA PHE A 149 -3.65 -24.44 52.50
C PHE A 149 -3.53 -23.19 51.60
N LEU A 150 -2.51 -22.36 51.83
CA LEU A 150 -2.25 -21.16 51.03
C LEU A 150 -1.55 -21.48 49.71
N LEU A 151 -0.96 -22.67 49.54
CA LEU A 151 -0.33 -23.09 48.28
C LEU A 151 -1.28 -23.03 47.08
N VAL A 152 -2.59 -23.18 47.31
CA VAL A 152 -3.61 -23.04 46.26
C VAL A 152 -3.59 -21.65 45.64
N PHE A 153 -3.21 -20.61 46.39
CA PHE A 153 -3.11 -19.24 45.90
C PHE A 153 -1.79 -18.93 45.19
N PHE A 154 -0.75 -19.76 45.36
CA PHE A 154 0.57 -19.56 44.78
C PHE A 154 0.87 -20.48 43.58
N LYS A 155 -0.03 -21.41 43.25
CA LYS A 155 0.06 -22.18 42.01
C LYS A 155 -0.22 -21.27 40.81
N THR A 156 0.78 -21.14 39.95
CA THR A 156 0.66 -20.52 38.61
C THR A 156 0.32 -21.59 37.60
#